data_AF-A0A1W1VIK8-F1
#
_entry.id   AF-A0A1W1VIK8-F1
#
_cell.length_a   1.000
_cell.length_b   1.000
_cell.length_c   1.000
_cell.angle_alpha   90.00
_cell.angle_beta   90.00
_cell.angle_gamma   90.00
#
_symmetry.space_group_name_H-M   'P 1'
#
loop_
_entity.id
_entity.type
_entity.pdbx_description
1 polymer ?
#
loop_
_entity_poly.entity_id
_entity_poly.type
_entity_poly.pdbx_seq_one_letter_code
_entity_poly.pdbx_strand_id
1 'polypeptide(L)' 'MSETPREAVQAALKTRGMNQSQLAAQLGKGRASISRTLARSPIDPRSDWQTILDMLGLELIIQPKQQQ' A
#
# COMPACT_ATOMS: atom_id res chain seq x y z
N MET A 1 -4.91 16.62 7.10
CA MET A 1 -4.00 15.56 7.57
C MET A 1 -3.30 15.02 6.35
N SER A 2 -1.97 15.01 6.32
CA SER A 2 -1.20 14.46 5.19
C SER A 2 -1.34 12.94 5.25
N GLU A 3 -2.21 12.38 4.42
CA GLU A 3 -2.38 10.93 4.33
C GLU A 3 -1.11 10.31 3.74
N THR A 4 -0.40 9.53 4.55
CA THR A 4 0.74 8.77 4.05
C THR A 4 0.24 7.58 3.22
N PRO A 5 1.03 7.10 2.25
CA PRO A 5 0.66 5.92 1.45
C PRO A 5 0.33 4.69 2.32
N ARG A 6 1.00 4.55 3.46
CA ARG A 6 0.74 3.46 4.42
C ARG A 6 -0.61 3.61 5.10
N GLU A 7 -1.02 4.83 5.46
CA GLU A 7 -2.33 5.09 6.05
C GLU A 7 -3.45 4.83 5.04
N ALA A 8 -3.27 5.23 3.79
CA ALA A 8 -4.23 4.93 2.71
C ALA A 8 -4.44 3.41 2.55
N VAL A 9 -3.37 2.63 2.57
CA VAL A 9 -3.44 1.15 2.56
C VAL A 9 -4.20 0.61 3.78
N GLN A 10 -3.92 1.14 4.98
CA GLN A 10 -4.61 0.72 6.21
C GLN A 10 -6.11 1.06 6.18
N ALA A 11 -6.46 2.23 5.67
CA ALA A 11 -7.85 2.64 5.47
C ALA A 11 -8.56 1.70 4.48
N ALA A 12 -7.94 1.41 3.33
CA ALA A 12 -8.49 0.49 2.33
C ALA A 12 -8.69 -0.93 2.88
N LEU A 13 -7.73 -1.44 3.65
CA LEU A 13 -7.85 -2.72 4.36
C LEU A 13 -9.05 -2.73 5.31
N LYS A 14 -9.19 -1.68 6.13
CA LYS A 14 -10.32 -1.53 7.07
C LYS A 14 -11.67 -1.49 6.35
N THR A 15 -11.78 -0.72 5.26
CA THR A 15 -12.99 -0.63 4.43
C THR A 15 -13.40 -2.00 3.86
N ARG A 16 -12.41 -2.85 3.57
CA ARG A 16 -12.63 -4.20 3.04
C ARG A 16 -12.82 -5.28 4.13
N GLY A 17 -12.82 -4.89 5.42
CA GLY A 17 -12.89 -5.85 6.52
C GLY A 17 -11.69 -6.81 6.59
N MET A 18 -10.54 -6.39 6.06
CA MET A 18 -9.35 -7.21 5.89
C MET A 18 -8.20 -6.70 6.77
N ASN A 19 -7.34 -7.60 7.25
CA ASN A 19 -6.07 -7.26 7.89
C ASN A 19 -4.85 -7.62 7.01
N GLN A 20 -3.67 -7.15 7.40
CA GLN A 20 -2.44 -7.39 6.61
C GLN A 20 -2.08 -8.88 6.45
N SER A 21 -2.43 -9.75 7.40
CA SER A 21 -2.17 -11.19 7.30
C SER A 21 -3.03 -11.83 6.21
N GLN A 22 -4.30 -11.41 6.11
CA GLN A 22 -5.21 -11.85 5.05
C GLN A 22 -4.78 -11.32 3.68
N LEU A 23 -4.34 -10.06 3.60
CA LEU A 23 -3.74 -9.51 2.38
C LEU A 23 -2.51 -10.33 1.95
N ALA A 24 -1.61 -10.63 2.89
CA ALA A 24 -0.43 -11.45 2.62
C ALA A 24 -0.82 -12.82 2.05
N ALA A 25 -1.82 -13.48 2.67
CA ALA A 25 -2.34 -14.76 2.20
C ALA A 25 -2.93 -14.68 0.79
N GLN A 26 -3.74 -13.65 0.48
CA GLN A 26 -4.32 -13.46 -0.85
C GLN A 26 -3.26 -13.20 -1.93
N LEU A 27 -2.19 -12.51 -1.56
CA LEU A 27 -1.07 -12.24 -2.46
C LEU A 27 -0.09 -13.42 -2.59
N GLY A 28 -0.30 -14.52 -1.86
CA GLY A 28 0.66 -15.63 -1.80
C GLY A 28 2.01 -15.23 -1.20
N LYS A 29 2.04 -14.20 -0.35
CA LYS A 29 3.25 -13.60 0.23
C LYS A 29 3.30 -13.79 1.75
N GLY A 30 4.51 -13.73 2.29
CA GLY A 30 4.69 -13.71 3.75
C GLY A 30 4.36 -12.33 4.36
N ARG A 31 3.79 -12.31 5.57
CA ARG A 31 3.47 -11.07 6.31
C ARG A 31 4.68 -10.12 6.43
N ALA A 32 5.88 -10.67 6.58
CA ALA A 32 7.12 -9.88 6.65
C ALA A 32 7.45 -9.18 5.32
N SER A 33 7.10 -9.76 4.17
CA SER A 33 7.26 -9.12 2.86
C SER A 33 6.31 -7.91 2.72
N ILE A 34 5.06 -8.06 3.15
CA ILE A 34 4.09 -6.94 3.18
C ILE A 34 4.58 -5.83 4.12
N SER A 35 4.99 -6.17 5.34
CA SER A 35 5.48 -5.17 6.30
C SER A 35 6.73 -4.45 5.81
N ARG A 36 7.66 -5.15 5.15
CA ARG A 36 8.86 -4.52 4.55
C ARG A 36 8.48 -3.61 3.39
N THR A 37 7.54 -4.02 2.55
CA THR A 37 7.05 -3.19 1.43
C THR A 37 6.47 -1.89 1.96
N LEU A 38 5.55 -1.96 2.93
CA LEU A 38 4.91 -0.77 3.52
C LEU A 38 5.85 0.15 4.31
N ALA A 39 7.06 -0.32 4.64
CA ALA A 39 8.11 0.50 5.26
C ALA A 39 9.02 1.20 4.23
N ARG A 40 8.93 0.84 2.94
CA ARG A 40 9.69 1.45 1.85
C ARG A 40 8.85 2.48 1.10
N SER A 41 9.51 3.26 0.25
CA SER A 41 8.86 4.20 -0.66
C SER A 41 7.93 3.49 -1.64
N PRO A 42 6.71 4.01 -1.91
CA PRO A 42 5.80 3.46 -2.92
C PRO A 42 6.36 3.44 -4.34
N ILE A 43 7.37 4.27 -4.62
CA ILE A 43 8.08 4.32 -5.90
C ILE A 43 9.33 3.42 -5.94
N ASP A 44 9.59 2.60 -4.92
CA ASP A 44 10.70 1.63 -4.95
C ASP A 44 10.37 0.50 -5.95
N PRO A 45 11.10 0.38 -7.09
CA PRO A 45 10.81 -0.63 -8.10
C PRO A 45 11.11 -2.05 -7.64
N ARG A 46 11.84 -2.23 -6.52
CA ARG A 46 12.15 -3.56 -5.94
C ARG A 46 11.14 -4.01 -4.90
N SER A 47 10.02 -3.29 -4.77
CA SER A 47 9.00 -3.54 -3.74
C SER A 47 7.70 -4.05 -4.36
N ASP A 48 6.87 -4.66 -3.52
CA ASP A 48 5.57 -5.18 -3.95
C ASP A 48 4.45 -4.13 -3.88
N TRP A 49 4.79 -2.83 -3.89
CA TRP A 49 3.82 -1.75 -3.68
C TRP A 49 2.72 -1.77 -4.74
N GLN A 50 3.08 -1.88 -6.03
CA GLN A 50 2.10 -1.93 -7.12
C GLN A 50 1.09 -3.06 -6.90
N THR A 51 1.58 -4.27 -6.61
CA THR A 51 0.72 -5.45 -6.38
C THR A 51 -0.23 -5.26 -5.19
N ILE A 52 0.23 -4.60 -4.12
CA ILE A 52 -0.62 -4.28 -2.96
C ILE A 52 -1.70 -3.26 -3.35
N LEU A 53 -1.33 -2.22 -4.10
CA LEU A 53 -2.26 -1.19 -4.53
C LEU A 53 -3.32 -1.76 -5.47
N ASP A 54 -2.93 -2.56 -6.46
CA ASP A 54 -3.84 -3.23 -7.40
C ASP A 54 -4.85 -4.12 -6.66
N MET A 55 -4.35 -4.94 -5.72
CA MET A 55 -5.20 -5.81 -4.89
C MET A 55 -6.22 -5.01 -4.08
N LEU A 56 -5.83 -3.82 -3.61
CA LEU A 56 -6.66 -2.92 -2.82
C LEU A 56 -7.47 -1.93 -3.67
N GLY A 57 -7.38 -2.00 -5.00
CA GLY A 57 -8.06 -1.07 -5.92
C GLY A 57 -7.63 0.38 -5.70
N LEU A 58 -6.37 0.58 -5.34
CA LEU A 58 -5.75 1.88 -5.13
C LEU A 58 -4.82 2.21 -6.30
N GLU A 59 -4.59 3.49 -6.54
CA GLU A 59 -3.70 3.99 -7.57
C GLU A 59 -2.70 4.99 -6.98
N LEU A 60 -1.45 4.93 -7.43
CA LEU A 60 -0.43 5.91 -7.09
C LEU A 60 -0.46 7.05 -8.12
N ILE A 61 -0.82 8.26 -7.68
CA ILE A 61 -0.92 9.44 -8.56
C ILE A 61 0.24 10.39 -8.27
N ILE A 62 0.99 10.78 -9.30
CA ILE A 62 2.02 11.82 -9.22
C ILE A 62 1.38 13.14 -9.64
N GLN A 63 1.35 14.10 -8.72
CA GLN A 63 0.81 15.45 -8.97
C GLN A 63 1.93 16.50 -8.86
N PRO A 64 1.89 17.56 -9.68
CA PRO A 64 2.76 18.72 -9.50
C PRO A 64 2.62 19.27 -8.09
N LYS A 65 3.74 19.76 -7.52
CA LYS A 65 3.65 20.54 -6.28
C LYS A 65 2.77 21.76 -6.56
N GLN A 66 1.73 21.96 -5.76
CA GLN A 66 1.01 23.23 -5.79
C GLN A 66 2.01 24.31 -5.37
N GLN A 67 2.27 25.28 -6.26
CA GLN A 67 2.99 26.49 -5.89
C GLN A 67 2.14 27.23 -4.86
N GLN A 68 2.61 27.26 -3.61
CA GLN A 68 2.14 28.20 -2.61
C GLN A 68 2.75 29.57 -2.89
#